data_AF-N6VAD8-F1
#
_entry.id   AF-N6VAD8-F1
#
_cell.length_a   1.000
_cell.length_b   1.000
_cell.length_c   1.000
_cell.angle_alpha   90.00
_cell.angle_beta   90.00
_cell.angle_gamma   90.00
#
_symmetry.space_group_name_H-M   'P 1'
#
loop_
_entity.id
_entity.type
_entity.pdbx_description
1 polymer ?
#
loop_
_entity_poly.entity_id
_entity_poly.type
_entity_poly.pdbx_seq_one_letter_code
_entity_poly.pdbx_strand_id
1 'polypeptide(L)' 'MKITGKDKGYGVYAKRGGANLTMTLDNVSIKGVEKGVRMEGKSLTISGHSTISLLGGLWGEVGEFGDKS' A
#
# COMPACT_ATOMS: atom_id res chain seq x y z
N MET A 1 -12.92 -5.50 -0.94
CA MET A 1 -12.82 -4.93 0.43
C MET A 1 -12.78 -3.40 0.37
N LYS A 2 -13.32 -2.67 1.36
CA LYS A 2 -13.27 -1.20 1.40
C LYS A 2 -12.57 -0.70 2.66
N ILE A 3 -11.59 0.18 2.50
CA ILE A 3 -10.85 0.87 3.57
C ILE A 3 -11.06 2.38 3.39
N THR A 4 -11.47 3.06 4.46
CA THR A 4 -11.66 4.52 4.44
C THR A 4 -10.97 5.11 5.66
N GLY A 5 -9.96 5.94 5.42
CA GLY A 5 -9.26 6.67 6.47
C GLY A 5 -9.90 8.04 6.76
N LYS A 6 -9.24 8.79 7.64
CA LYS A 6 -9.55 10.18 7.99
C LYS A 6 -8.41 11.10 7.58
N ASP A 7 -7.95 10.91 6.35
CA ASP A 7 -6.95 11.74 5.68
C ASP A 7 -5.56 11.69 6.33
N LYS A 8 -5.27 10.62 7.08
CA LYS A 8 -4.01 10.40 7.81
C LYS A 8 -3.61 8.93 7.75
N GLY A 9 -2.30 8.66 7.84
CA GLY A 9 -1.77 7.32 7.99
C GLY A 9 -1.90 6.43 6.74
N TYR A 10 -1.69 5.13 6.93
CA TYR A 10 -1.70 4.13 5.86
C TYR A 10 -3.07 3.48 5.71
N GLY A 11 -3.48 3.21 4.47
CA GLY A 11 -4.62 2.32 4.19
C GLY A 11 -4.30 0.88 4.56
N VAL A 12 -3.15 0.37 4.13
CA VAL A 12 -2.59 -0.91 4.55
C VAL A 12 -1.16 -0.71 5.01
N TYR A 13 -0.84 -1.17 6.21
CA TYR A 13 0.52 -1.21 6.72
C TYR A 13 0.84 -2.62 7.21
N ALA A 14 1.88 -3.21 6.63
CA ALA A 14 2.30 -4.55 6.97
C ALA A 14 3.81 -4.59 7.14
N LYS A 15 4.25 -4.93 8.34
CA LYS A 15 5.66 -5.01 8.72
C LYS A 15 5.91 -6.29 9.48
N ARG A 16 6.93 -7.04 9.10
CA ARG A 16 7.36 -8.24 9.84
C ARG A 16 8.75 -8.07 10.42
N GLY A 17 8.90 -8.38 11.71
CA GLY A 17 10.20 -8.46 12.39
C GLY A 17 10.91 -9.78 12.12
N GLY A 18 11.46 -9.97 10.92
CA GLY A 18 12.48 -11.01 10.67
C GLY A 18 12.07 -12.27 9.90
N ALA A 19 10.90 -12.34 9.27
CA ALA A 19 10.62 -13.44 8.32
C ALA A 19 9.83 -12.97 7.11
N ASN A 20 9.72 -13.85 6.10
CA ASN A 20 9.06 -13.55 4.84
C ASN A 20 7.58 -13.19 5.09
N LEU A 21 7.21 -11.99 4.63
CA LEU A 21 5.83 -11.52 4.60
C LEU A 21 5.40 -11.43 3.14
N THR A 22 4.30 -12.10 2.82
CA THR A 22 3.62 -12.05 1.53
C THR A 22 2.20 -11.56 1.76
N MET A 23 1.76 -10.59 0.98
CA MET A 23 0.43 -9.99 1.09
C MET A 23 -0.28 -10.02 -0.26
N THR A 24 -1.56 -10.42 -0.25
CA THR A 24 -2.45 -10.34 -1.42
C THR A 24 -3.63 -9.44 -1.12
N LEU A 25 -3.84 -8.42 -1.94
CA LEU A 25 -4.99 -7.53 -1.89
C LEU A 25 -5.82 -7.74 -3.16
N ASP A 26 -6.97 -8.40 -3.02
CA ASP A 26 -7.87 -8.67 -4.13
C ASP A 26 -9.14 -7.80 -4.06
N ASN A 27 -9.43 -7.10 -5.15
CA ASN A 27 -10.60 -6.24 -5.30
C ASN A 27 -10.78 -5.25 -4.12
N VAL A 28 -9.73 -4.48 -3.82
CA VAL A 28 -9.68 -3.56 -2.66
C VAL A 28 -9.83 -2.11 -3.10
N SER A 29 -10.68 -1.35 -2.38
CA SER A 29 -10.83 0.10 -2.52
C SER A 29 -10.31 0.80 -1.26
N ILE A 30 -9.29 1.64 -1.40
CA ILE A 30 -8.68 2.43 -0.33
C ILE A 30 -8.87 3.91 -0.64
N LYS A 31 -9.39 4.69 0.31
CA LYS A 31 -9.58 6.14 0.15
C LYS A 31 -9.46 6.90 1.46
N GLY A 32 -9.26 8.22 1.38
CA GLY A 32 -9.16 9.10 2.56
C GLY A 32 -7.97 8.73 3.43
N VAL A 33 -6.86 8.32 2.83
CA VAL A 33 -5.61 7.97 3.52
C VAL A 33 -4.49 8.85 2.98
N GLU A 34 -3.49 9.09 3.81
CA GLU A 34 -2.29 9.82 3.40
C GLU A 34 -1.43 8.92 2.48
N LYS A 35 -1.32 7.63 2.83
CA LYS A 35 -0.51 6.65 2.11
C LYS A 35 -1.35 5.40 1.82
N GLY A 36 -1.27 4.87 0.61
CA GLY A 36 -2.10 3.74 0.16
C GLY A 36 -1.74 2.44 0.85
N VAL A 37 -0.60 1.86 0.46
CA VAL A 37 -0.08 0.59 0.98
C VAL A 37 1.39 0.75 1.32
N ARG A 38 1.81 0.29 2.50
CA ARG A 38 3.22 0.12 2.86
C ARG A 38 3.46 -1.31 3.32
N MET A 39 4.43 -1.95 2.68
CA MET A 39 4.83 -3.33 2.95
C MET A 39 6.33 -3.38 3.21
N GLU A 40 6.70 -3.92 4.37
CA GLU A 40 8.09 -4.23 4.74
C GLU A 40 8.22 -5.76 4.81
N GLY A 41 8.56 -6.38 3.68
CA GLY A 41 8.48 -7.82 3.45
C GLY A 41 8.92 -8.22 2.03
N LYS A 42 8.65 -9.47 1.63
CA LYS A 42 9.22 -10.07 0.41
C LYS A 42 8.40 -9.82 -0.85
N SER A 43 7.07 -9.91 -0.77
CA SER A 43 6.22 -9.75 -1.95
C SER A 43 4.83 -9.18 -1.63
N LEU A 44 4.38 -8.29 -2.51
CA LEU A 44 3.06 -7.68 -2.48
C LEU A 44 2.39 -7.93 -3.84
N THR A 45 1.20 -8.52 -3.83
CA THR A 45 0.37 -8.63 -5.02
C THR A 45 -0.93 -7.86 -4.80
N ILE A 46 -1.26 -6.97 -5.73
CA ILE A 46 -2.56 -6.30 -5.79
C ILE A 46 -3.22 -6.76 -7.08
N SER A 47 -4.40 -7.36 -6.98
CA SER A 47 -5.13 -7.95 -8.09
C SER A 47 -6.58 -7.50 -8.15
N GLY A 48 -7.24 -7.84 -9.26
CA GLY A 48 -8.64 -7.50 -9.51
C GLY A 48 -8.87 -6.01 -9.74
N HIS A 49 -10.14 -5.59 -9.66
CA HIS A 49 -10.56 -4.21 -9.82
C HIS A 49 -10.29 -3.38 -8.55
N SER A 50 -9.02 -3.15 -8.26
CA SER A 50 -8.58 -2.40 -7.08
C SER A 50 -8.41 -0.91 -7.36
N THR A 51 -8.63 -0.07 -6.35
CA THR A 51 -8.46 1.39 -6.46
C THR A 51 -7.84 1.95 -5.18
N ILE A 52 -6.82 2.78 -5.32
CA ILE A 52 -6.19 3.50 -4.23
C ILE A 52 -6.29 4.99 -4.53
N SER A 53 -7.03 5.72 -3.71
CA SER A 53 -7.19 7.17 -3.82
C SER A 53 -6.44 7.86 -2.70
N LEU A 54 -5.42 8.63 -3.07
CA LEU A 54 -4.60 9.45 -2.17
C LEU A 54 -5.05 10.92 -2.23
N LEU A 55 -4.81 11.68 -1.18
CA LEU A 55 -5.13 13.11 -1.17
C LEU A 55 -4.05 13.93 -1.88
N GLY A 56 -4.48 14.99 -2.57
CA GLY A 56 -3.68 15.78 -3.50
C GLY A 56 -2.53 16.56 -2.86
N GLY A 57 -1.42 16.62 -3.60
CA GLY A 57 -0.19 17.35 -3.25
C GLY A 57 1.10 16.52 -3.39
N LEU A 58 1.02 15.21 -3.64
CA LEU A 58 2.22 14.39 -3.85
C LEU A 58 2.76 14.54 -5.27
N TRP A 59 3.97 15.12 -5.36
CA TRP A 59 4.93 14.75 -6.38
C TRP A 59 5.01 13.22 -6.40
N GLY A 60 4.59 12.61 -7.50
CA GLY A 60 4.54 11.16 -7.62
C GLY A 60 5.95 10.59 -7.71
N GLU A 61 6.60 10.32 -6.59
CA GLU A 61 7.67 9.32 -6.58
C GLU A 61 7.00 7.94 -6.68
N VAL A 62 6.94 7.44 -7.92
CA VAL A 62 6.84 5.99 -8.13
C VAL A 62 8.22 5.44 -7.78
N GLY A 63 8.44 5.17 -6.50
CA GLY A 63 9.66 4.55 -6.03
C GLY A 63 9.83 3.19 -6.73
N GLU A 64 10.92 3.06 -7.47
CA GLU A 64 11.38 1.81 -8.04
C GLU A 64 11.65 0.83 -6.88
N PHE A 65 10.90 -0.28 -6.84
CA PHE A 65 11.25 -1.42 -5.99
C PHE A 65 12.38 -2.18 -6.69
N GLY A 66 13.59 -1.64 -6.58
CA GLY A 66 14.84 -2.31 -6.92
C GLY A 66 15.70 -2.35 -5.68
N ASP A 67 16.18 -3.55 -5.33
CA ASP A 67 17.15 -3.75 -4.25
C ASP A 67 18.33 -2.79 -4.48
N LYS A 68 18.53 -1.83 -3.57
CA LYS A 68 19.80 -1.08 -3.53
C LYS A 68 20.82 -2.03 -2.89
N SER A 69 21.33 -2.95 -3.70
CA SER A 69 22.57 -3.68 -3.44
C SER A 69 23.74 -2.70 -3.31
#